data_AF-A0A528G8C1-F1
#
_entry.id   AF-A0A528G8C1-F1
#
_cell.length_a   1.000
_cell.length_b   1.000
_cell.length_c   1.000
_cell.angle_alpha   90.00
_cell.angle_beta   90.00
_cell.angle_gamma   90.00
#
_symmetry.space_group_name_H-M   'P 1'
#
loop_
_entity.id
_entity.type
_entity.pdbx_description
1 polymer ?
#
loop_
_entity_poly.entity_id
_entity_poly.type
_entity_poly.pdbx_seq_one_letter_code
_entity_poly.pdbx_strand_id
1 'polypeptide(L)'
;PVSRHVFDDGWNSLEELPPFKTEVQVEKPRTIITRNESPDISFDRSINPYRGCEHGCVYCFARPTHSFMGLSPGLDFESKLFAKPDAARLLDKELSKYGYQPRTIAIGTNTDPYQP
;
A
#
# COMPACT_ATOMS: atom_id res chain seq x y z
N PRO A 1 -4.41 -26.09 46.02
CA PRO A 1 -5.66 -26.23 45.24
C PRO A 1 -5.72 -25.17 44.14
N VAL A 2 -5.94 -25.57 42.88
CA VAL A 2 -6.07 -24.63 41.76
C VAL A 2 -7.56 -24.35 41.54
N SER A 3 -8.00 -23.09 41.65
CA SER A 3 -9.35 -22.68 41.27
C SER A 3 -9.38 -22.20 39.81
N ARG A 4 -10.45 -22.53 39.08
CA ARG A 4 -10.73 -21.98 37.75
C ARG A 4 -11.90 -21.00 37.87
N HIS A 5 -11.75 -19.83 37.24
CA HIS A 5 -12.79 -18.83 37.11
C HIS A 5 -13.11 -18.66 35.62
N VAL A 6 -14.39 -18.62 35.29
CA VAL A 6 -14.85 -18.28 33.94
C VAL A 6 -14.92 -16.75 33.87
N PHE A 7 -14.28 -16.16 32.88
CA PHE A 7 -14.39 -14.74 32.56
C PHE A 7 -14.64 -14.60 31.06
N ASP A 8 -15.41 -13.59 30.68
CA ASP A 8 -15.61 -13.24 29.28
C ASP A 8 -14.39 -12.48 28.76
N ASP A 9 -13.71 -13.05 27.78
CA ASP A 9 -12.53 -12.48 27.13
C ASP A 9 -12.88 -11.56 25.96
N GLY A 10 -14.17 -11.36 25.68
CA GLY A 10 -14.67 -10.40 24.69
C GLY A 10 -14.58 -10.88 23.24
N TRP A 11 -14.24 -12.15 23.00
CA TRP A 11 -14.14 -12.68 21.63
C TRP A 11 -15.51 -12.78 20.94
N ASN A 12 -16.58 -12.92 21.71
CA ASN A 12 -17.94 -13.04 21.17
C ASN A 12 -18.51 -11.71 20.62
N SER A 13 -17.92 -10.56 20.95
CA SER A 13 -18.39 -9.25 20.48
C SER A 13 -17.64 -8.72 19.26
N LEU A 14 -16.68 -9.46 18.71
CA LEU A 14 -15.86 -9.00 17.58
C LEU A 14 -16.69 -8.73 16.32
N GLU A 15 -17.77 -9.49 16.11
CA GLU A 15 -18.69 -9.32 14.99
C GLU A 15 -19.53 -8.03 15.07
N GLU A 16 -19.65 -7.44 16.27
CA GLU A 16 -20.42 -6.21 16.49
C GLU A 16 -19.61 -4.94 16.24
N LEU A 17 -18.29 -5.07 16.01
CA LEU A 17 -17.42 -3.93 15.76
C LEU A 17 -17.74 -3.29 14.39
N PRO A 18 -17.75 -1.94 14.31
CA PRO A 18 -17.92 -1.27 13.03
C PRO A 18 -16.72 -1.59 12.11
N PRO A 19 -16.93 -1.64 10.78
CA PRO A 19 -15.84 -1.82 9.84
C PRO A 19 -14.83 -0.67 9.95
N PHE A 20 -13.55 -0.98 9.73
CA PHE A 20 -12.52 0.05 9.66
C PHE A 20 -12.85 1.04 8.55
N LYS A 21 -12.74 2.34 8.87
CA LYS A 21 -13.00 3.40 7.91
C LYS A 21 -11.72 3.73 7.15
N THR A 22 -11.77 3.53 5.84
CA THR A 22 -10.68 3.94 4.95
C THR A 22 -10.70 5.45 4.72
N GLU A 23 -9.58 6.11 5.01
CA GLU A 23 -9.28 7.50 4.70
C GLU A 23 -8.36 7.55 3.49
N VAL A 24 -8.81 8.16 2.40
CA VAL A 24 -8.00 8.33 1.18
C VAL A 24 -7.50 9.76 1.07
N GLN A 25 -6.18 9.93 1.04
CA GLN A 25 -5.51 11.21 0.87
C GLN A 25 -4.94 11.34 -0.53
N VAL A 26 -5.01 12.52 -1.13
CA VAL A 26 -4.42 12.77 -2.45
C VAL A 26 -2.93 13.07 -2.29
N GLU A 27 -2.09 12.24 -2.90
CA GLU A 27 -0.66 12.48 -3.04
C GLU A 27 -0.36 13.10 -4.43
N LYS A 28 0.53 14.09 -4.46
CA LYS A 28 0.96 14.77 -5.70
C LYS A 28 2.44 14.48 -5.97
N PRO A 29 2.76 13.30 -6.54
CA PRO A 29 4.14 12.95 -6.82
C PRO A 29 4.68 13.74 -8.03
N ARG A 30 6.01 13.89 -8.10
CA ARG A 30 6.67 14.57 -9.23
C ARG A 30 6.91 13.63 -10.43
N THR A 31 7.04 12.33 -10.15
CA THR A 31 7.25 11.24 -11.11
C THR A 31 6.40 10.05 -10.69
N ILE A 32 6.11 9.11 -11.60
CA ILE A 32 5.29 7.93 -11.28
C ILE A 32 6.08 6.63 -11.36
N ILE A 33 7.10 6.54 -12.22
CA ILE A 33 7.97 5.38 -12.31
C ILE A 33 8.98 5.41 -11.15
N THR A 34 8.94 4.38 -10.31
CA THR A 34 9.98 4.09 -9.32
C THR A 34 11.00 3.14 -9.95
N ARG A 35 12.28 3.33 -9.64
CA ARG A 35 13.38 2.51 -10.17
C ARG A 35 14.11 1.73 -9.08
N ASN A 36 14.61 0.56 -9.45
CA ASN A 36 15.46 -0.25 -8.59
C ASN A 36 16.59 -0.89 -9.41
N GLU A 37 17.65 -1.32 -8.73
CA GLU A 37 18.82 -1.99 -9.31
C GLU A 37 19.05 -3.38 -8.69
N SER A 38 18.00 -3.98 -8.11
CA SER A 38 18.12 -5.27 -7.44
C SER A 38 18.39 -6.37 -8.48
N PRO A 39 19.41 -7.22 -8.27
CA PRO A 39 19.69 -8.35 -9.16
C PRO A 39 18.67 -9.50 -8.97
N ASP A 40 17.84 -9.45 -7.92
CA ASP A 40 16.96 -10.54 -7.51
C ASP A 40 15.57 -10.47 -8.14
N ILE A 41 15.23 -9.36 -8.81
CA ILE A 41 13.93 -9.14 -9.45
C ILE A 41 14.09 -8.83 -10.94
N SER A 42 13.16 -9.31 -11.75
CA SER A 42 13.24 -9.27 -13.22
C SER A 42 12.86 -7.92 -13.84
N PHE A 43 12.65 -6.87 -13.03
CA PHE A 43 12.19 -5.56 -13.49
C PHE A 43 12.93 -4.43 -12.76
N ASP A 44 13.30 -3.39 -13.49
CA ASP A 44 13.96 -2.18 -12.96
C ASP A 44 12.96 -1.06 -12.64
N ARG A 45 11.68 -1.22 -13.02
CA ARG A 45 10.66 -0.17 -12.98
C ARG A 45 9.36 -0.66 -12.37
N SER A 46 8.77 0.15 -11.51
CA SER A 46 7.42 -0.10 -11.00
C SER A 46 6.56 1.15 -10.92
N ILE A 47 5.25 0.94 -10.92
CA ILE A 47 4.22 1.96 -10.74
C ILE A 47 3.26 1.50 -9.64
N ASN A 48 2.97 2.41 -8.71
CA ASN A 48 2.02 2.20 -7.63
C ASN A 48 1.04 3.38 -7.62
N PRO A 49 -0.19 3.22 -8.16
CA PRO A 49 -1.21 4.28 -8.18
C PRO A 49 -1.63 4.71 -6.76
N TYR A 50 -1.46 3.81 -5.80
CA TYR A 50 -1.73 4.05 -4.39
C TYR A 50 -0.51 3.84 -3.48
N ARG A 51 -0.66 4.18 -2.20
CA ARG A 51 0.15 3.65 -1.09
C ARG A 51 -0.78 3.18 0.02
N GLY A 52 -0.40 2.11 0.71
CA GLY A 52 -1.28 1.39 1.64
C GLY A 52 -2.13 0.36 0.91
N CYS A 53 -2.81 -0.51 1.64
CA CYS A 53 -3.74 -1.47 1.03
C CYS A 53 -4.87 -1.87 1.98
N GLU A 54 -6.13 -1.65 1.55
CA GLU A 54 -7.33 -1.95 2.38
C GLU A 54 -7.51 -3.45 2.65
N HIS A 55 -6.88 -4.32 1.86
CA HIS A 55 -6.89 -5.76 2.12
C HIS A 55 -6.26 -6.09 3.49
N GLY A 56 -5.26 -5.31 3.93
CA GLY A 56 -4.68 -5.48 5.27
C GLY A 56 -4.02 -6.83 5.54
N CYS A 57 -3.51 -7.55 4.52
CA CYS A 57 -2.87 -8.85 4.74
C CYS A 57 -1.78 -8.75 5.82
N VAL A 58 -1.88 -9.58 6.86
CA VAL A 58 -0.93 -9.59 7.99
C VAL A 58 0.52 -9.83 7.54
N TYR A 59 0.71 -10.58 6.46
CA TYR A 59 2.01 -10.95 5.88
C TYR A 59 2.48 -9.99 4.77
N CYS A 60 1.79 -8.88 4.52
CA CYS A 60 2.14 -7.98 3.42
C CYS A 60 3.51 -7.30 3.67
N PHE A 61 4.46 -7.53 2.77
CA PHE A 61 5.80 -6.93 2.88
C PHE A 61 5.81 -5.41 2.71
N ALA A 62 4.75 -4.83 2.15
CA ALA A 62 4.64 -3.39 1.92
C ALA A 62 4.30 -2.60 3.20
N ARG A 63 3.84 -3.26 4.27
CA ARG A 63 3.43 -2.63 5.54
C ARG A 63 4.47 -1.67 6.12
N PRO A 64 5.77 -2.02 6.20
CA PRO A 64 6.80 -1.13 6.75
C PRO A 64 6.94 0.20 6.00
N THR A 65 6.44 0.31 4.76
CA THR A 65 6.56 1.55 3.98
C THR A 65 5.77 2.72 4.57
N HIS A 66 4.72 2.45 5.36
CA HIS A 66 3.97 3.47 6.08
C HIS A 66 4.77 4.14 7.20
N SER A 67 5.73 3.43 7.79
CA SER A 67 6.61 3.99 8.83
C SER A 67 7.45 5.16 8.31
N PHE A 68 7.80 5.18 7.01
CA PHE A 68 8.53 6.31 6.40
C PHE A 68 7.70 7.60 6.33
N MET A 69 6.38 7.49 6.49
CA MET A 69 5.45 8.62 6.53
C MET A 69 5.06 8.98 7.97
N GLY A 70 5.69 8.38 8.97
CA GLY A 70 5.34 8.56 10.39
C GLY A 70 4.03 7.87 10.78
N LEU A 71 3.54 6.93 9.95
CA LEU A 71 2.32 6.18 10.19
C LEU A 71 2.64 4.78 10.71
N SER A 72 1.68 4.16 11.39
CA SER A 72 1.80 2.76 11.83
C SER A 72 1.87 1.81 10.63
N PRO A 73 2.80 0.84 10.59
CA PRO A 73 2.76 -0.23 9.61
C PRO A 73 1.62 -1.25 9.89
N GLY A 74 0.93 -1.11 11.02
CA GLY A 74 -0.26 -1.88 11.39
C GLY A 74 -1.52 -1.29 10.76
N LEU A 75 -2.43 -0.79 11.59
CA LEU A 75 -3.75 -0.32 11.18
C LEU A 75 -3.72 0.86 10.21
N ASP A 76 -2.72 1.75 10.28
CA ASP A 76 -2.67 2.89 9.35
C ASP A 76 -2.36 2.44 7.92
N PHE A 77 -1.68 1.31 7.71
CA PHE A 77 -1.41 0.78 6.37
C PHE A 77 -2.70 0.41 5.62
N GLU A 78 -3.67 -0.14 6.32
CA GLU A 78 -4.95 -0.61 5.77
C GLU A 78 -6.07 0.42 5.87
N SER A 79 -5.97 1.40 6.77
CA SER A 79 -6.99 2.45 6.94
C SER A 79 -6.61 3.82 6.37
N LYS A 80 -5.33 4.14 6.17
CA LYS A 80 -4.88 5.44 5.63
C LYS A 80 -4.18 5.24 4.30
N LEU A 81 -4.94 5.37 3.22
CA LEU A 81 -4.45 5.19 1.86
C LEU A 81 -4.08 6.53 1.23
N PHE A 82 -3.11 6.48 0.31
CA PHE A 82 -2.74 7.62 -0.52
C PHE A 82 -3.04 7.31 -1.97
N ALA A 83 -3.81 8.15 -2.65
CA ALA A 83 -4.13 8.03 -4.07
C ALA A 83 -3.33 9.03 -4.89
N LYS A 84 -2.84 8.59 -6.06
CA LYS A 84 -2.11 9.43 -7.02
C LYS A 84 -2.94 9.62 -8.29
N PRO A 85 -3.97 10.49 -8.28
CA PRO A 85 -4.87 10.67 -9.42
C PRO A 85 -4.15 11.14 -10.70
N ASP A 86 -3.02 11.83 -10.54
CA ASP A 86 -2.16 12.30 -11.63
C ASP A 86 -1.27 11.21 -12.25
N ALA A 87 -1.34 9.95 -11.78
CA ALA A 87 -0.43 8.87 -12.19
C ALA A 87 -0.37 8.69 -13.72
N ALA A 88 -1.53 8.66 -14.40
CA ALA A 88 -1.59 8.50 -15.85
C ALA A 88 -0.92 9.66 -16.60
N ARG A 89 -1.20 10.90 -16.18
CA ARG A 89 -0.60 12.11 -16.77
C ARG A 89 0.91 12.15 -16.56
N LEU A 90 1.39 11.74 -15.38
CA LEU A 90 2.82 11.66 -15.09
C LEU A 90 3.50 10.54 -15.89
N LEU A 91 2.81 9.42 -16.09
CA LEU A 91 3.31 8.31 -16.90
C LEU A 91 3.50 8.76 -18.34
N ASP A 92 2.48 9.37 -18.95
CA ASP A 92 2.53 9.89 -20.31
C ASP A 92 3.70 10.88 -20.50
N LYS A 93 3.86 11.80 -19.54
CA LYS A 93 5.00 12.74 -19.52
C LYS A 93 6.35 12.03 -19.45
N GLU A 94 6.48 10.94 -18.71
CA GLU A 94 7.74 10.19 -18.61
C GLU A 94 8.04 9.36 -19.86
N LEU A 95 7.04 8.66 -20.39
CA LEU A 95 7.17 7.83 -21.60
C LEU A 95 7.47 8.68 -22.84
N SER A 96 6.96 9.91 -22.89
CA SER A 96 7.15 10.85 -24.01
C SER A 96 8.52 11.55 -24.04
N LYS A 97 9.40 11.32 -23.05
CA LYS A 97 10.73 11.96 -23.04
C LYS A 97 11.60 11.44 -24.18
N TYR A 98 12.29 12.36 -24.86
CA TYR A 98 13.29 12.00 -25.86
C TYR A 98 14.35 11.06 -25.26
N GLY A 99 14.57 9.91 -25.91
CA GLY A 99 15.50 8.89 -25.44
C GLY A 99 14.94 7.89 -24.42
N TYR A 100 13.66 7.96 -24.05
CA TYR A 100 13.05 6.92 -23.22
C TYR A 100 13.13 5.56 -23.93
N GLN A 101 13.66 4.55 -23.23
CA GLN A 101 13.76 3.18 -23.71
C GLN A 101 12.66 2.33 -23.07
N PRO A 102 11.70 1.79 -23.84
CA PRO A 102 10.66 0.90 -23.33
C PRO A 102 11.25 -0.35 -22.66
N ARG A 103 10.71 -0.69 -21.49
CA ARG A 103 11.03 -1.88 -20.69
C ARG A 103 9.78 -2.30 -19.93
N THR A 104 9.77 -3.52 -19.41
CA THR A 104 8.72 -4.01 -18.51
C THR A 104 8.56 -3.10 -17.30
N ILE A 105 7.31 -2.81 -16.94
CA ILE A 105 6.96 -2.04 -15.74
C ILE A 105 6.04 -2.92 -14.89
N ALA A 106 6.45 -3.18 -13.65
CA ALA A 106 5.60 -3.89 -12.69
C ALA A 106 4.59 -2.91 -12.08
N ILE A 107 3.31 -3.29 -12.02
CA ILE A 107 2.25 -2.49 -11.42
C ILE A 107 1.81 -3.13 -10.11
N GLY A 108 1.59 -2.32 -9.06
CA GLY A 108 1.12 -2.83 -7.78
C GLY A 108 2.18 -3.59 -6.97
N THR A 109 3.44 -3.17 -7.07
CA THR A 109 4.53 -3.84 -6.34
C THR A 109 4.51 -3.54 -4.85
N ASN A 110 3.86 -2.47 -4.39
CA ASN A 110 3.85 -2.07 -2.98
C ASN A 110 2.44 -1.70 -2.47
N THR A 111 1.42 -2.08 -3.23
CA THR A 111 0.00 -1.75 -2.99
C THR A 111 -0.85 -2.59 -3.95
N ASP A 112 -2.15 -2.76 -3.68
CA ASP A 112 -3.07 -3.21 -4.71
C ASP A 112 -3.35 -2.04 -5.69
N PRO A 113 -3.08 -2.20 -7.01
CA PRO A 113 -3.25 -1.11 -7.96
C PRO A 113 -4.71 -0.85 -8.35
N TYR A 114 -5.65 -1.74 -7.98
CA TYR A 114 -7.06 -1.68 -8.35
C TYR A 114 -7.96 -1.14 -7.24
N GLN A 115 -7.39 -0.81 -6.08
CA GLN A 115 -8.12 -0.26 -4.94
C GLN A 115 -8.53 1.23 -5.17
N PRO A 116 -9.20 1.94 -4.23
CA PRO A 116 -9.92 1.36 -3.10
C PRO A 116 -10.92 0.33 -3.62
#